data_AF-A0A528FN16-F1
#
_entry.id   AF-A0A528FN16-F1
#
_cell.length_a   1.000
_cell.length_b   1.000
_cell.length_c   1.000
_cell.angle_alpha   90.00
_cell.angle_beta   90.00
_cell.angle_gamma   90.00
#
_symmetry.space_group_name_H-M   'P 1'
#
loop_
_entity.id
_entity.type
_entity.pdbx_description
1 polymer ?
#
loop_
_entity_poly.entity_id
_entity_poly.type
_entity_poly.pdbx_seq_one_letter_code
_entity_poly.pdbx_strand_id
1 'polypeptide(L)'
;MATILDGKSLITAEMIAASLPRGKLEPHSEAFETARVELALILHTTHQQIEQRKDPAEIIRRLMSYLEATRSKVHPDVWQALIPVVQNHPVLEYFLEDPLTRWSHDKPRGYSGDAQLLDYIYCDPHVA
;
A
#
# COMPACT_ATOMS: atom_id res chain seq x y z
N MET A 1 10.66 28.12 4.26
CA MET A 1 12.03 27.59 4.07
C MET A 1 11.97 26.57 2.96
N ALA A 2 12.64 26.82 1.83
CA ALA A 2 12.68 25.90 0.70
C ALA A 2 13.76 24.84 0.96
N THR A 3 13.37 23.57 0.92
CA THR A 3 14.28 22.44 1.07
C THR A 3 15.18 22.36 -0.17
N ILE A 4 16.46 22.69 -0.03
CA ILE A 4 17.47 22.54 -1.08
C ILE A 4 18.03 21.11 -0.94
N LEU A 5 17.81 20.28 -1.97
CA LEU A 5 18.36 18.93 -2.06
C LEU A 5 19.85 19.02 -2.44
N ASP A 6 20.72 18.31 -1.71
CA ASP A 6 22.20 18.38 -1.80
C ASP A 6 22.81 17.62 -2.99
N GLY A 7 21.98 17.17 -3.93
CA GLY A 7 22.41 16.51 -5.17
C GLY A 7 23.09 15.15 -4.98
N LYS A 8 23.10 14.56 -3.78
CA LYS A 8 23.76 13.27 -3.51
C LYS A 8 22.83 12.07 -3.39
N SER A 9 21.51 12.28 -3.35
CA SER A 9 20.54 11.19 -3.47
C SER A 9 19.87 11.25 -4.85
N LEU A 10 20.53 10.65 -5.84
CA LEU A 10 20.13 10.67 -7.27
C LEU A 10 19.13 9.57 -7.64
N ILE A 11 18.58 8.83 -6.66
CA ILE A 11 17.58 7.80 -6.93
C ILE A 11 16.25 8.30 -6.38
N THR A 12 15.47 8.97 -7.22
CA THR A 12 14.09 9.33 -6.89
C THR A 12 13.18 8.12 -7.08
N ALA A 13 12.04 8.10 -6.37
CA ALA A 13 11.02 7.08 -6.57
C ALA A 13 10.56 7.02 -8.03
N GLU A 14 10.49 8.17 -8.72
CA GLU A 14 10.19 8.27 -10.14
C GLU A 14 11.25 7.60 -11.02
N MET A 15 12.55 7.74 -10.69
CA MET A 15 13.62 7.07 -11.42
C MET A 15 13.58 5.54 -11.25
N ILE A 16 13.27 5.06 -10.06
CA ILE A 16 13.06 3.62 -9.81
C ILE A 16 11.85 3.13 -10.63
N ALA A 17 10.73 3.85 -10.55
CA ALA A 17 9.51 3.53 -11.29
C ALA A 17 9.70 3.55 -12.81
N ALA A 18 10.51 4.47 -13.33
CA ALA A 18 10.82 4.58 -14.76
C ALA A 18 11.77 3.48 -15.26
N SER A 19 12.60 2.92 -14.38
CA SER A 19 13.54 1.82 -14.71
C SER A 19 12.89 0.43 -14.74
N LEU A 20 11.67 0.29 -14.23
CA LEU A 20 10.93 -0.96 -14.27
C LEU A 20 10.40 -1.22 -15.69
N PRO A 21 10.63 -2.40 -16.28
CA PRO A 21 10.17 -2.72 -17.61
C PRO A 21 8.64 -2.69 -17.64
N ARG A 22 8.08 -1.69 -18.33
CA ARG A 22 6.64 -1.55 -18.55
C ARG A 22 6.23 -2.54 -19.64
N GLY A 23 5.77 -3.73 -19.26
CA GLY A 23 5.33 -4.75 -20.19
C GLY A 23 4.21 -4.25 -21.10
N LYS A 24 4.17 -4.76 -22.34
CA LYS A 24 3.06 -4.54 -23.28
C LYS A 24 1.73 -4.88 -22.58
N LEU A 25 0.74 -3.99 -22.66
CA LEU A 25 -0.55 -4.08 -21.97
C LEU A 25 -1.44 -5.26 -22.43
N GLU A 26 -1.23 -5.79 -23.64
CA GLU A 26 -2.15 -6.75 -24.27
C GLU A 26 -2.23 -8.15 -23.62
N PRO A 27 -1.13 -8.83 -23.22
CA PRO A 27 -1.22 -10.19 -22.64
C PRO A 27 -1.78 -10.19 -21.21
N HIS A 28 -1.72 -9.06 -20.53
CA HIS A 28 -2.05 -8.95 -19.12
C HIS A 28 -3.46 -8.41 -18.86
N SER A 29 -4.21 -8.03 -19.90
CA SER A 29 -5.57 -7.51 -19.74
C SER A 29 -6.51 -8.54 -19.10
N GLU A 30 -6.49 -9.80 -19.54
CA GLU A 30 -7.35 -10.85 -18.98
C GLU A 30 -6.92 -11.23 -17.55
N ALA A 31 -5.60 -11.32 -17.31
CA ALA A 31 -5.05 -11.57 -15.99
C ALA A 31 -5.38 -10.42 -15.01
N PHE A 32 -5.33 -9.18 -15.50
CA PHE A 32 -5.72 -7.99 -14.74
C PHE A 32 -7.20 -8.01 -14.41
N GLU A 33 -8.08 -8.26 -15.38
CA GLU A 33 -9.52 -8.32 -15.13
C GLU A 33 -9.88 -9.43 -14.13
N THR A 34 -9.28 -10.61 -14.27
CA THR A 34 -9.47 -11.71 -13.31
C THR A 34 -9.04 -11.31 -11.90
N ALA A 35 -7.81 -10.79 -11.75
CA ALA A 35 -7.27 -10.37 -10.47
C ALA A 35 -8.05 -9.18 -9.87
N ARG A 36 -8.56 -8.27 -10.72
CA ARG A 36 -9.38 -7.12 -10.30
C ARG A 36 -10.71 -7.57 -9.72
N VAL A 37 -11.37 -8.56 -10.33
CA VAL A 37 -12.63 -9.14 -9.82
C VAL A 37 -12.40 -9.85 -8.49
N GLU A 38 -11.36 -10.68 -8.39
CA GLU A 38 -10.98 -11.35 -7.14
C GLU A 38 -10.71 -10.31 -6.03
N LEU A 39 -9.90 -9.30 -6.34
CA LEU A 39 -9.58 -8.21 -5.42
C LEU A 39 -10.84 -7.48 -4.95
N ALA A 40 -11.77 -7.16 -5.85
CA ALA A 40 -13.03 -6.49 -5.49
C ALA A 40 -13.86 -7.32 -4.48
N LEU A 41 -13.91 -8.65 -4.64
CA LEU A 41 -14.59 -9.52 -3.69
C LEU A 41 -13.91 -9.53 -2.31
N ILE A 42 -12.58 -9.55 -2.28
CA ILE A 42 -11.81 -9.47 -1.03
C ILE A 42 -12.06 -8.13 -0.34
N LEU A 43 -11.97 -7.01 -1.07
CA LEU A 43 -12.19 -5.67 -0.52
C LEU A 43 -13.62 -5.49 0.00
N HIS A 44 -14.62 -6.03 -0.70
CA HIS A 44 -16.00 -6.04 -0.23
C HIS A 44 -16.14 -6.82 1.09
N THR A 45 -15.54 -8.01 1.16
CA THR A 45 -15.54 -8.84 2.39
C THR A 45 -14.84 -8.12 3.55
N THR A 46 -13.70 -7.48 3.29
CA THR A 46 -12.98 -6.67 4.29
C THR A 46 -13.86 -5.53 4.80
N HIS A 47 -14.54 -4.80 3.90
CA HIS A 47 -15.45 -3.73 4.28
C HIS A 47 -16.57 -4.22 5.20
N GLN A 48 -17.19 -5.36 4.87
CA GLN A 48 -18.22 -5.96 5.72
C GLN A 48 -17.67 -6.35 7.11
N GLN A 49 -16.43 -6.83 7.21
CA GLN A 49 -15.81 -7.14 8.50
C GLN A 49 -15.58 -5.89 9.35
N ILE A 50 -15.20 -4.77 8.72
CA ILE A 50 -15.06 -3.46 9.36
C ILE A 50 -16.43 -2.99 9.89
N GLU A 51 -17.48 -3.02 9.06
CA GLU A 51 -18.84 -2.64 9.46
C GLU A 51 -19.36 -3.49 10.62
N GLN A 52 -19.02 -4.77 10.65
CA GLN A 52 -19.35 -5.70 11.73
C GLN A 52 -18.47 -5.54 12.97
N ARG A 53 -17.53 -4.60 12.98
CA ARG A 53 -16.57 -4.34 14.08
C ARG A 53 -15.85 -5.61 14.52
N LYS A 54 -15.40 -6.42 13.55
CA LYS A 54 -14.52 -7.56 13.84
C LYS A 54 -13.19 -7.06 14.40
N ASP A 55 -12.45 -7.97 15.03
CA ASP A 55 -11.13 -7.67 15.58
C ASP A 55 -10.20 -7.11 14.48
N PRO A 56 -9.61 -5.90 14.65
CA PRO A 56 -8.78 -5.27 13.63
C PRO A 56 -7.59 -6.14 13.20
N ALA A 57 -6.97 -6.86 14.14
CA ALA A 57 -5.84 -7.73 13.83
C ALA A 57 -6.27 -8.92 12.95
N GLU A 58 -7.47 -9.47 13.16
CA GLU A 58 -8.05 -10.46 12.26
C GLU A 58 -8.31 -9.91 10.84
N ILE A 59 -8.88 -8.72 10.73
CA ILE A 59 -9.17 -8.06 9.44
C ILE A 59 -7.88 -7.86 8.65
N ILE A 60 -6.87 -7.23 9.28
CA ILE A 60 -5.57 -6.95 8.67
C ILE A 60 -4.89 -8.25 8.23
N ARG A 61 -4.80 -9.25 9.12
CA ARG A 61 -4.14 -10.52 8.82
C ARG A 61 -4.77 -11.22 7.63
N ARG A 62 -6.11 -11.25 7.55
CA ARG A 62 -6.82 -11.86 6.42
C ARG A 62 -6.54 -11.10 5.12
N LEU A 63 -6.70 -9.78 5.12
CA LEU A 63 -6.47 -8.97 3.93
C LEU A 63 -5.01 -9.10 3.43
N MET A 64 -4.03 -9.00 4.32
CA MET A 64 -2.61 -9.14 3.97
C MET A 64 -2.30 -10.50 3.36
N SER A 65 -2.84 -11.59 3.91
CA SER A 65 -2.66 -12.93 3.33
C SER A 65 -3.20 -13.02 1.91
N TYR A 66 -4.35 -12.40 1.62
CA TYR A 66 -4.89 -12.37 0.26
C TYR A 66 -4.03 -11.51 -0.67
N LEU A 67 -3.66 -10.31 -0.26
CA LEU A 67 -2.82 -9.41 -1.07
C LEU A 67 -1.47 -10.05 -1.41
N GLU A 68 -0.83 -10.72 -0.45
CA GLU A 68 0.42 -11.45 -0.67
C GLU A 68 0.24 -12.65 -1.61
N ALA A 69 -0.85 -13.42 -1.45
CA ALA A 69 -1.19 -14.51 -2.34
C ALA A 69 -1.48 -14.02 -3.77
N THR A 70 -2.12 -12.86 -3.95
CA THR A 70 -2.32 -12.25 -5.27
C THR A 70 -1.00 -11.79 -5.86
N ARG A 71 -0.18 -11.04 -5.09
CA ARG A 71 1.12 -10.51 -5.50
C ARG A 71 2.08 -11.59 -5.98
N SER A 72 2.07 -12.76 -5.34
CA SER A 72 2.91 -13.90 -5.71
C SER A 72 2.47 -14.64 -6.97
N LYS A 73 1.20 -14.48 -7.40
CA LYS A 73 0.64 -15.17 -8.58
C LYS A 73 0.67 -14.34 -9.84
N VAL A 74 0.48 -13.03 -9.72
CA VAL A 74 0.33 -12.13 -10.87
C VAL A 74 1.67 -11.57 -11.34
N HIS A 75 1.75 -11.20 -12.62
CA HIS A 75 2.92 -10.49 -13.14
C HIS A 75 3.09 -9.13 -12.41
N PRO A 76 4.32 -8.63 -12.18
CA PRO A 76 4.56 -7.35 -11.51
C PRO A 76 3.79 -6.17 -12.11
N ASP A 77 3.61 -6.13 -13.43
CA ASP A 77 2.82 -5.07 -14.09
C ASP A 77 1.33 -5.14 -13.74
N VAL A 78 0.77 -6.36 -13.64
CA VAL A 78 -0.62 -6.55 -13.19
C VAL A 78 -0.75 -6.10 -11.73
N TRP A 79 0.21 -6.48 -10.87
CA TRP A 79 0.23 -6.03 -9.48
C TRP A 79 0.25 -4.51 -9.38
N GLN A 80 1.13 -3.83 -10.15
CA GLN A 80 1.19 -2.37 -10.20
C GLN A 80 -0.13 -1.74 -10.67
N ALA A 81 -0.77 -2.33 -11.69
CA ALA A 81 -2.06 -1.85 -12.18
C ALA A 81 -3.21 -2.01 -11.17
N LEU A 82 -3.11 -2.94 -10.22
CA LEU A 82 -4.12 -3.16 -9.18
C LEU A 82 -4.00 -2.16 -8.01
N ILE A 83 -2.83 -1.54 -7.79
CA ILE A 83 -2.59 -0.63 -6.67
C ILE A 83 -3.64 0.50 -6.61
N PRO A 84 -3.95 1.23 -7.71
CA PRO A 84 -4.97 2.28 -7.70
C PRO A 84 -6.37 1.76 -7.35
N VAL A 85 -6.68 0.49 -7.61
CA VAL A 85 -7.99 -0.09 -7.26
C VAL A 85 -8.16 -0.15 -5.75
N VAL A 86 -7.13 -0.59 -5.02
CA VAL A 86 -7.13 -0.62 -3.55
C VAL A 86 -7.10 0.79 -2.98
N GLN A 87 -6.28 1.68 -3.54
CA GLN A 87 -6.12 3.05 -3.03
C GLN A 87 -7.41 3.88 -3.15
N ASN A 88 -8.26 3.59 -4.13
CA ASN A 88 -9.56 4.27 -4.30
C ASN A 88 -10.70 3.57 -3.54
N HIS A 89 -10.43 2.49 -2.79
CA HIS A 89 -11.47 1.76 -2.05
C HIS A 89 -11.65 2.32 -0.63
N PRO A 90 -12.88 2.44 -0.10
CA PRO A 90 -13.15 3.00 1.23
C PRO A 90 -12.43 2.32 2.41
N VAL A 91 -12.04 1.05 2.25
CA VAL A 91 -11.28 0.33 3.29
C VAL A 91 -9.92 0.99 3.60
N LEU A 92 -9.36 1.76 2.66
CA LEU A 92 -8.12 2.49 2.91
C LEU A 92 -8.30 3.49 4.06
N GLU A 93 -9.44 4.18 4.12
CA GLU A 93 -9.71 5.17 5.17
C GLU A 93 -9.63 4.55 6.56
N TYR A 94 -10.21 3.36 6.73
CA TYR A 94 -10.13 2.59 7.97
C TYR A 94 -8.69 2.24 8.36
N PHE A 95 -7.85 1.77 7.42
CA PHE A 95 -6.46 1.46 7.75
C PHE A 95 -5.62 2.70 8.06
N LEU A 96 -5.96 3.85 7.48
CA LEU A 96 -5.32 5.12 7.80
C LEU A 96 -5.73 5.67 9.18
N GLU A 97 -6.69 5.06 9.88
CA GLU A 97 -6.93 5.39 11.30
C GLU A 97 -5.76 4.96 12.19
N ASP A 98 -5.00 3.93 11.81
CA ASP A 98 -3.79 3.52 12.51
C ASP A 98 -2.65 4.53 12.24
N PRO A 99 -2.08 5.18 13.27
CA PRO A 99 -1.07 6.22 13.11
C PRO A 99 0.20 5.73 12.40
N LEU A 100 0.61 4.49 12.65
CA LEU A 100 1.78 3.88 12.03
C LEU A 100 1.56 3.67 10.52
N THR A 101 0.39 3.15 10.15
CA THR A 101 -0.01 2.95 8.76
C THR A 101 -0.14 4.29 8.03
N ARG A 102 -0.79 5.28 8.65
CA ARG A 102 -0.90 6.64 8.10
C ARG A 102 0.46 7.27 7.87
N TRP A 103 1.36 7.20 8.85
CA TRP A 103 2.70 7.73 8.71
C TRP A 103 3.48 7.03 7.59
N SER A 104 3.37 5.70 7.50
CA SER A 104 3.97 4.91 6.42
C SER A 104 3.43 5.28 5.04
N HIS A 105 2.18 5.75 4.97
CA HIS A 105 1.54 6.22 3.74
C HIS A 105 1.99 7.64 3.36
N ASP A 106 1.95 8.58 4.30
CA ASP A 106 2.16 10.01 4.04
C ASP A 106 3.64 10.39 3.93
N LYS A 107 4.53 9.62 4.58
CA LYS A 107 5.95 9.95 4.65
C LYS A 107 6.61 9.93 3.25
N PRO A 108 7.39 10.97 2.89
CA PRO A 108 8.21 10.95 1.68
C PRO A 108 9.18 9.78 1.66
N ARG A 109 9.15 8.99 0.57
CA ARG A 109 10.09 7.87 0.36
C ARG A 109 11.53 8.37 0.30
N GLY A 110 12.47 7.58 0.83
CA GLY A 110 13.92 7.86 0.73
C GLY A 110 14.50 8.69 1.87
N TYR A 111 13.73 9.00 2.92
CA TYR A 111 14.25 9.70 4.10
C TYR A 111 14.88 8.72 5.10
N SER A 112 16.21 8.72 5.18
CA SER A 112 16.99 7.90 6.12
C SER A 112 16.90 8.47 7.54
N GLY A 113 16.37 7.66 8.48
CA GLY A 113 16.09 8.06 9.85
C GLY A 113 14.65 8.53 10.00
N ASP A 114 13.92 7.95 10.95
CA ASP A 114 12.51 8.24 11.16
C ASP A 114 12.19 8.22 12.66
N ALA A 115 12.44 9.35 13.32
CA ALA A 115 12.17 9.49 14.74
C ALA A 115 10.67 9.23 15.03
N GLN A 116 9.79 9.75 14.19
CA GLN A 116 8.34 9.59 14.35
C GLN A 116 7.88 8.13 14.22
N LEU A 117 8.49 7.35 13.31
CA LEU A 117 8.27 5.90 13.25
C LEU A 117 8.74 5.19 14.53
N LEU A 118 9.88 5.59 15.10
CA LEU A 118 10.35 5.03 16.37
C LEU A 118 9.38 5.38 17.51
N ASP A 119 8.85 6.60 17.53
CA ASP A 119 7.88 7.03 18.54
C ASP A 119 6.60 6.16 18.48
N TYR A 120 6.12 5.80 17.28
CA TYR A 120 5.03 4.83 17.13
C TYR A 120 5.41 3.42 17.61
N ILE A 121 6.61 2.93 17.28
CA ILE A 121 7.07 1.58 17.67
C ILE A 121 7.28 1.47 19.18
N TYR A 122 7.74 2.54 19.83
CA TYR A 122 7.96 2.59 21.27
C TYR A 122 6.77 3.10 22.06
N CYS A 123 5.63 3.36 21.39
CA CYS A 123 4.40 3.85 22.00
C CYS A 123 4.60 5.13 22.84
N ASP A 124 5.32 6.12 22.29
CA ASP A 124 5.48 7.40 22.98
C ASP A 124 4.10 8.07 23.19
N PRO A 125 3.76 8.48 24.42
CA PRO A 125 2.43 9.00 24.76
C PRO A 125 2.07 10.31 24.08
N HIS A 126 3.00 10.99 23.39
CA HIS A 126 2.77 12.25 22.69
C HIS A 126 2.41 12.11 21.21
N VAL A 127 2.51 10.90 20.63
CA VAL A 127 2.18 10.62 19.22
C VAL A 127 0.98 9.67 19.05
N ALA A 128 0.48 9.08 20.15
CA ALA A 128 -0.65 8.15 20.16
C ALA A 128 -2.02 8.85 20.20
#